data_AF-A0A813R2S6-F1
#
_entry.id   AF-A0A813R2S6-F1
#
_cell.length_a   1.000
_cell.length_b   1.000
_cell.length_c   1.000
_cell.angle_alpha   90.00
_cell.angle_beta   90.00
_cell.angle_gamma   90.00
#
_symmetry.space_group_name_H-M   'P 1'
#
loop_
_entity.id
_entity.type
_entity.pdbx_description
1 polymer ?
#
loop_
_entity_poly.entity_id
_entity_poly.type
_entity_poly.pdbx_seq_one_letter_code
_entity_poly.pdbx_strand_id
1 'polypeptide(L)'
;MTSTIEYLEFNCWFDYKQLKQIEKECLYSPLFYSSINNTTWRLQIDRLHPTKLGIYLTLIDGAPCTLYSYTLSMITNTKPSLLIFINKCTQQRIFPSNNFSWGFENFCTRRELKYERHLICNPKTKLINVRCTMNIEILTSNSIIDDHRLATDLFHTRSLEQWIEFLKQNNHLSELTNRVNQEIEKQFKLTSL
;
A
#
# COMPACT_ATOMS: atom_id res chain seq x y z
N MET A 1 10.39 25.74 7.99
CA MET A 1 10.87 24.37 7.73
C MET A 1 10.82 24.16 6.24
N THR A 2 11.95 23.86 5.59
CA THR A 2 11.99 23.49 4.18
C THR A 2 11.73 22.00 4.08
N SER A 3 10.54 21.61 3.60
CA SER A 3 10.30 20.24 3.24
C SER A 3 10.82 19.98 1.83
N THR A 4 11.57 18.91 1.65
CA THR A 4 12.10 18.50 0.34
C THR A 4 11.22 17.38 -0.18
N ILE A 5 10.56 17.63 -1.31
CA ILE A 5 9.82 16.61 -2.03
C ILE A 5 10.81 15.88 -2.94
N GLU A 6 10.91 14.57 -2.79
CA GLU A 6 11.75 13.71 -3.63
C GLU A 6 10.87 12.90 -4.59
N TYR A 7 11.22 12.92 -5.87
CA TYR A 7 10.64 12.02 -6.87
C TYR A 7 11.46 10.73 -6.94
N LEU A 8 10.80 9.59 -6.84
CA LEU A 8 11.41 8.27 -6.97
C LEU A 8 10.67 7.42 -7.99
N GLU A 9 11.45 6.70 -8.81
CA GLU A 9 10.94 5.69 -9.73
C GLU A 9 11.68 4.37 -9.51
N PHE A 10 10.91 3.30 -9.31
CA PHE A 10 11.42 1.95 -9.14
C PHE A 10 10.72 0.98 -10.09
N ASN A 11 11.51 0.13 -10.73
CA ASN A 11 11.01 -0.98 -11.53
C ASN A 11 11.46 -2.27 -10.86
N CYS A 12 10.53 -3.21 -10.69
CA CYS A 12 10.82 -4.49 -10.04
C CYS A 12 10.12 -5.63 -10.77
N TRP A 13 10.67 -6.83 -10.58
CA TRP A 13 10.28 -8.00 -11.33
C TRP A 13 9.64 -9.04 -10.40
N PHE A 14 8.50 -9.57 -10.83
CA PHE A 14 7.78 -10.63 -10.13
C PHE A 14 7.59 -11.84 -11.03
N ASP A 15 7.68 -13.04 -10.45
CA ASP A 15 7.43 -14.28 -11.20
C ASP A 15 5.93 -14.43 -11.51
N TYR A 16 5.60 -14.62 -12.79
CA TYR A 16 4.22 -14.76 -13.26
C TYR A 16 3.51 -15.98 -12.66
N LYS A 17 4.23 -17.09 -12.46
CA LYS A 17 3.67 -18.32 -11.88
C LYS A 17 3.32 -18.09 -10.41
N GLN A 18 4.21 -17.43 -9.65
CA GLN A 18 3.93 -17.04 -8.26
C GLN A 18 2.71 -16.12 -8.19
N LEU A 19 2.64 -15.06 -9.01
CA LEU A 19 1.50 -14.15 -9.08
C LEU A 19 0.17 -14.85 -9.35
N LYS A 20 0.17 -15.94 -10.13
CA LYS A 20 -1.02 -16.76 -10.37
C LYS A 20 -1.43 -17.62 -9.17
N GLN A 21 -0.47 -18.04 -8.36
CA GLN A 21 -0.61 -18.98 -7.26
C GLN A 21 -0.71 -18.32 -5.89
N ILE A 22 -0.64 -16.98 -5.79
CA ILE A 22 -0.94 -16.27 -4.54
C ILE A 22 -2.34 -16.69 -4.06
N GLU A 23 -2.39 -17.44 -2.97
CA GLU A 23 -3.64 -17.84 -2.30
C GLU A 23 -3.69 -17.34 -0.85
N LYS A 24 -2.55 -17.22 -0.16
CA LYS A 24 -2.45 -16.71 1.22
C LYS A 24 -1.19 -15.89 1.53
N GLU A 25 -0.11 -16.06 0.77
CA GLU A 25 1.16 -15.39 1.02
C GLU A 25 1.32 -14.12 0.19
N CYS A 26 1.93 -13.10 0.77
CA CYS A 26 2.32 -11.88 0.07
C CYS A 26 3.61 -12.11 -0.74
N LEU A 27 3.67 -11.60 -1.96
CA LEU A 27 4.92 -11.46 -2.70
C LEU A 27 5.52 -10.10 -2.44
N TYR A 28 6.82 -10.06 -2.14
CA TYR A 28 7.54 -8.83 -1.88
C TYR A 28 8.57 -8.56 -2.95
N SER A 29 8.70 -7.31 -3.37
CA SER A 29 9.83 -6.86 -4.17
C SER A 29 11.11 -6.80 -3.33
N PRO A 30 12.28 -6.67 -3.98
CA PRO A 30 13.46 -6.11 -3.32
C PRO A 30 13.17 -4.74 -2.68
N LEU A 31 14.00 -4.35 -1.72
CA LEU A 31 13.91 -3.06 -1.06
C LEU A 31 14.34 -1.93 -2.02
N PHE A 32 13.66 -0.79 -1.89
CA PHE A 32 13.98 0.45 -2.59
C PHE A 32 14.43 1.49 -1.56
N TYR A 33 15.53 2.19 -1.83
CA TYR A 33 16.05 3.19 -0.91
C TYR A 33 15.89 4.59 -1.49
N SER A 34 15.37 5.49 -0.65
CA SER A 34 15.34 6.93 -0.85
C SER A 34 16.55 7.52 -0.15
N SER A 35 17.49 8.08 -0.92
CA SER A 35 18.70 8.68 -0.35
C SER A 35 18.46 10.03 0.31
N ILE A 36 17.54 10.83 -0.23
CA ILE A 36 17.29 12.19 0.29
C ILE A 36 16.52 12.11 1.61
N ASN A 37 15.54 11.21 1.69
CA ASN A 37 14.70 11.07 2.85
C ASN A 37 15.17 9.95 3.80
N ASN A 38 16.18 9.14 3.44
CA ASN A 38 16.60 7.99 4.26
C ASN A 38 15.41 7.08 4.63
N THR A 39 14.57 6.80 3.63
CA THR A 39 13.42 5.88 3.75
C THR A 39 13.65 4.65 2.90
N THR A 40 13.23 3.50 3.40
CA THR A 40 13.31 2.21 2.71
C THR A 40 11.90 1.72 2.45
N TRP A 41 11.64 1.30 1.22
CA TRP A 41 10.32 0.91 0.74
C TRP A 41 10.35 -0.49 0.12
N ARG A 42 9.19 -1.11 -0.02
CA ARG A 42 9.02 -2.28 -0.89
C ARG A 42 7.62 -2.30 -1.48
N LEU A 43 7.46 -3.03 -2.58
CA LEU A 43 6.15 -3.39 -3.09
C LEU A 43 5.72 -4.72 -2.49
N GLN A 44 4.45 -4.78 -2.14
CA GLN A 44 3.73 -5.98 -1.73
C GLN A 44 2.67 -6.28 -2.78
N ILE A 45 2.59 -7.54 -3.22
CA ILE A 45 1.49 -8.03 -4.03
C ILE A 45 0.80 -9.14 -3.24
N ASP A 46 -0.50 -9.02 -3.06
CA ASP A 46 -1.30 -10.01 -2.37
C ASP A 46 -2.63 -10.28 -3.09
N ARG A 47 -3.38 -11.23 -2.53
CA ARG A 47 -4.77 -11.46 -2.88
C ARG A 47 -5.61 -11.49 -1.61
N LEU A 48 -6.21 -10.36 -1.30
CA LEU A 48 -7.31 -10.31 -0.33
C LEU A 48 -8.59 -10.95 -0.88
N HIS A 49 -8.74 -11.03 -2.21
CA HIS A 49 -9.87 -11.67 -2.87
C HIS A 49 -9.42 -12.72 -3.90
N PRO A 50 -10.07 -13.89 -4.02
CA PRO A 50 -9.63 -14.98 -4.92
C PRO A 50 -9.48 -14.60 -6.40
N THR A 51 -10.19 -13.56 -6.83
CA THR A 51 -10.26 -13.11 -8.22
C THR A 51 -9.52 -11.80 -8.50
N LYS A 52 -8.98 -11.14 -7.47
CA LYS A 52 -8.39 -9.81 -7.60
C LYS A 52 -7.00 -9.78 -6.99
N LEU A 53 -6.11 -9.02 -7.61
CA LEU A 53 -4.75 -8.79 -7.14
C LEU A 53 -4.66 -7.39 -6.57
N GLY A 54 -4.10 -7.30 -5.37
CA GLY A 54 -3.74 -6.04 -4.74
C GLY A 54 -2.26 -5.74 -4.95
N ILE A 55 -1.93 -4.47 -5.17
CA ILE A 55 -0.53 -4.00 -5.12
C ILE A 55 -0.46 -2.86 -4.12
N TYR A 56 0.49 -2.95 -3.20
CA TYR A 56 0.71 -2.02 -2.11
C TYR A 56 2.16 -1.60 -2.08
N LEU A 57 2.36 -0.39 -1.59
CA LEU A 57 3.64 0.14 -1.22
C LEU A 57 3.75 0.07 0.30
N THR A 58 4.87 -0.43 0.81
CA THR A 58 5.13 -0.56 2.24
C THR A 58 6.36 0.27 2.60
N LEU A 59 6.23 1.14 3.60
CA LEU A 59 7.38 1.78 4.25
C LEU A 59 8.02 0.72 5.16
N ILE A 60 9.27 0.36 4.93
CA ILE A 60 9.98 -0.66 5.71
C ILE A 60 10.79 -0.02 6.83
N ASP A 61 11.47 1.07 6.51
CA ASP A 61 12.28 1.80 7.46
C ASP A 61 12.32 3.28 7.11
N GLY A 62 12.50 4.13 8.12
CA GLY A 62 12.58 5.58 7.97
C GLY A 62 11.60 6.34 8.86
N ALA A 63 11.72 7.67 8.84
CA ALA A 63 10.81 8.54 9.55
C ALA A 63 9.41 8.51 8.92
N PRO A 64 8.35 8.83 9.68
CA PRO A 64 7.03 8.99 9.12
C PRO A 64 7.02 10.02 7.97
N CYS A 65 6.29 9.71 6.90
CA CYS A 65 6.33 10.49 5.68
C CYS A 65 4.97 10.57 5.00
N THR A 66 4.81 11.60 4.17
CA THR A 66 3.64 11.77 3.31
C THR A 66 4.02 11.50 1.86
N LEU A 67 3.26 10.63 1.21
CA LEU A 67 3.26 10.52 -0.24
C LEU A 67 2.22 11.49 -0.80
N TYR A 68 2.67 12.53 -1.50
CA TYR A 68 1.78 13.47 -2.20
C TYR A 68 1.00 12.80 -3.32
N SER A 69 1.72 11.94 -4.03
CA SER A 69 1.15 11.09 -5.05
C SER A 69 2.05 9.90 -5.26
N TYR A 70 1.44 8.80 -5.66
CA TYR A 70 2.19 7.67 -6.18
C TYR A 70 1.37 6.94 -7.24
N THR A 71 2.06 6.27 -8.12
CA THR A 71 1.50 5.53 -9.25
C THR A 71 2.11 4.13 -9.22
N LEU A 72 1.24 3.13 -9.27
CA LEU A 72 1.60 1.73 -9.44
C LEU A 72 1.16 1.29 -10.82
N SER A 73 2.06 0.64 -11.55
CA SER A 73 1.83 0.24 -12.93
C SER A 73 2.39 -1.15 -13.22
N MET A 74 1.71 -1.92 -14.06
CA MET A 74 2.31 -3.09 -14.72
C MET A 74 2.62 -2.71 -16.17
N ILE A 75 3.84 -3.02 -16.61
CA ILE A 75 4.30 -2.66 -17.96
C ILE A 75 4.71 -3.88 -18.77
N THR A 76 4.65 -3.75 -20.10
CA THR A 76 5.20 -4.75 -21.01
C THR A 76 6.71 -4.78 -20.95
N ASN A 77 7.28 -5.93 -21.29
CA ASN A 77 8.73 -6.14 -21.32
C ASN A 77 9.35 -5.83 -22.69
N THR A 78 8.60 -5.13 -23.54
CA THR A 78 9.04 -4.68 -24.86
C THR A 78 9.81 -3.36 -24.75
N LYS A 79 10.51 -3.01 -25.83
CA LYS A 79 11.04 -1.66 -26.04
C LYS A 79 10.29 -1.03 -27.23
N PRO A 80 9.54 0.07 -27.04
CA PRO A 80 9.25 0.71 -25.76
C PRO A 80 8.35 -0.15 -24.85
N SER A 81 8.43 0.06 -23.54
CA SER A 81 7.53 -0.56 -22.58
C SER A 81 6.18 0.15 -22.61
N LEU A 82 5.09 -0.61 -22.61
CA LEU A 82 3.72 -0.11 -22.63
C LEU A 82 3.08 -0.30 -21.26
N LEU A 83 2.29 0.68 -20.82
CA LEU A 83 1.49 0.58 -19.61
C LEU A 83 0.27 -0.30 -19.90
N ILE A 84 0.12 -1.39 -19.16
CA ILE A 84 -1.02 -2.31 -19.29
C ILE A 84 -2.04 -2.07 -18.17
N PHE A 85 -1.54 -1.92 -16.93
CA PHE A 85 -2.36 -1.55 -15.79
C PHE A 85 -1.73 -0.35 -15.09
N ILE A 86 -2.55 0.58 -14.64
CA ILE A 86 -2.10 1.78 -13.92
C ILE A 86 -3.16 2.17 -12.88
N ASN A 87 -2.71 2.39 -11.65
CA ASN A 87 -3.50 3.05 -10.63
C ASN A 87 -2.67 4.16 -10.00
N LYS A 88 -3.30 5.33 -9.81
CA LYS A 88 -2.66 6.52 -9.28
C LYS A 88 -3.41 6.99 -8.04
N CYS A 89 -2.67 7.25 -6.97
CA CYS A 89 -3.15 7.98 -5.82
C CYS A 89 -2.78 9.44 -6.01
N THR A 90 -3.80 10.29 -6.18
CA THR A 90 -3.65 11.75 -6.27
C THR A 90 -3.89 12.44 -4.93
N GLN A 91 -4.42 11.72 -3.95
CA GLN A 91 -4.58 12.20 -2.58
C GLN A 91 -3.29 11.96 -1.81
N GLN A 92 -2.98 12.89 -0.90
CA GLN A 92 -1.90 12.71 0.07
C GLN A 92 -2.18 11.47 0.92
N ARG A 93 -1.14 10.68 1.15
CA ARG A 93 -1.19 9.49 2.02
C ARG A 93 -0.06 9.55 3.03
N ILE A 94 -0.42 9.49 4.30
CA ILE A 94 0.53 9.44 5.39
C ILE A 94 0.93 7.97 5.60
N PHE A 95 2.24 7.74 5.70
CA PHE A 95 2.86 6.50 6.13
C PHE A 95 3.41 6.76 7.54
N PRO A 96 2.63 6.42 8.59
CA PRO A 96 2.91 6.89 9.94
C PRO A 96 3.99 6.08 10.66
N SER A 97 4.30 4.87 10.18
CA SER A 97 5.21 3.94 10.84
C SER A 97 5.79 2.91 9.88
N ASN A 98 6.87 2.29 10.32
CA ASN A 98 7.49 1.15 9.63
C ASN A 98 6.50 -0.02 9.53
N ASN A 99 6.58 -0.74 8.41
CA ASN A 99 5.68 -1.79 7.93
C ASN A 99 4.26 -1.36 7.57
N PHE A 100 3.93 -0.05 7.63
CA PHE A 100 2.65 0.42 7.13
C PHE A 100 2.59 0.26 5.60
N SER A 101 1.48 -0.30 5.12
CA SER A 101 1.25 -0.59 3.70
C SER A 101 0.00 0.11 3.21
N TRP A 102 0.09 0.77 2.07
CA TRP A 102 -1.06 1.36 1.39
C TRP A 102 -0.98 1.12 -0.11
N GLY A 103 -2.12 0.90 -0.75
CA GLY A 103 -2.17 0.36 -2.10
C GLY A 103 -3.55 0.34 -2.70
N PHE A 104 -3.66 -0.44 -3.78
CA PHE A 104 -4.91 -0.69 -4.48
C PHE A 104 -5.25 -2.16 -4.35
N GLU A 105 -6.20 -2.49 -3.47
CA GLU A 105 -6.68 -3.87 -3.27
C GLU A 105 -7.27 -4.49 -4.54
N ASN A 106 -7.89 -3.67 -5.38
CA ASN A 106 -8.52 -4.08 -6.63
C ASN A 106 -7.67 -3.64 -7.84
N PHE A 107 -6.35 -3.83 -7.80
CA PHE A 107 -5.44 -3.31 -8.83
C PHE A 107 -5.75 -3.88 -10.22
N CYS A 108 -5.91 -5.21 -10.31
CA CYS A 108 -6.43 -5.87 -11.51
C CYS A 108 -7.10 -7.20 -11.15
N THR A 109 -7.93 -7.71 -12.06
CA THR A 109 -8.55 -9.03 -11.92
C THR A 109 -7.66 -10.12 -12.50
N ARG A 110 -7.83 -11.35 -11.99
CA ARG A 110 -7.17 -12.55 -12.54
C ARG A 110 -7.51 -12.79 -14.01
N ARG A 111 -8.72 -12.39 -14.44
CA ARG A 111 -9.18 -12.53 -15.82
C ARG A 111 -8.42 -11.58 -16.74
N GLU A 112 -8.29 -10.32 -16.37
CA GLU A 112 -7.50 -9.34 -17.11
C GLU A 112 -6.02 -9.78 -17.19
N LEU A 113 -5.43 -10.18 -16.07
CA LEU A 113 -4.05 -10.69 -16.05
C LEU A 113 -3.85 -11.93 -16.94
N LYS A 114 -4.88 -12.77 -17.12
CA LYS A 114 -4.82 -13.94 -18.00
C LYS A 114 -4.79 -13.54 -19.48
N TYR A 115 -5.59 -12.55 -19.88
CA TYR A 115 -5.66 -12.10 -21.27
C TYR A 115 -4.42 -11.29 -21.67
N GLU A 116 -3.90 -10.47 -20.75
CA GLU A 116 -2.73 -9.61 -20.98
C GLU A 116 -1.39 -10.33 -20.78
N ARG A 117 -1.41 -11.60 -20.34
CA ARG A 117 -0.20 -12.30 -19.85
C ARG A 117 0.96 -12.28 -20.83
N HIS A 118 0.71 -12.41 -22.13
CA HIS A 118 1.76 -12.48 -23.14
C HIS A 118 2.43 -11.13 -23.39
N LEU A 119 1.75 -10.04 -23.03
CA LEU A 119 2.23 -8.68 -23.19
C LEU A 119 3.07 -8.25 -21.98
N ILE A 120 2.62 -8.60 -20.77
CA ILE A 120 3.30 -8.24 -19.51
C ILE A 120 4.36 -9.25 -19.04
N CYS A 121 4.35 -10.48 -19.54
CA CYS A 121 5.28 -11.53 -19.13
C CYS A 121 6.43 -11.68 -20.13
N ASN A 122 7.67 -11.64 -19.66
CA ASN A 122 8.83 -11.92 -20.51
C ASN A 122 8.78 -13.41 -20.90
N PRO A 123 8.82 -13.76 -22.20
CA PRO A 123 8.64 -15.14 -22.62
C PRO A 123 9.77 -16.07 -22.16
N LYS A 124 10.99 -15.54 -21.94
CA LYS A 124 12.17 -16.30 -21.50
C LYS A 124 12.21 -16.44 -19.99
N THR A 125 12.09 -15.34 -19.25
CA THR A 125 12.26 -15.35 -17.78
C THR A 125 10.97 -15.59 -17.01
N LYS A 126 9.81 -15.47 -17.67
CA LYS A 126 8.47 -15.53 -17.07
C LYS A 126 8.20 -14.45 -16.01
N LEU A 127 8.96 -13.35 -16.05
CA LEU A 127 8.81 -12.24 -15.12
C LEU A 127 7.85 -11.17 -15.66
N ILE A 128 7.10 -10.54 -14.76
CA ILE A 128 6.32 -9.31 -14.99
C ILE A 128 7.06 -8.13 -14.37
N ASN A 129 7.09 -7.00 -15.08
CA ASN A 129 7.62 -5.75 -14.57
C ASN A 129 6.51 -4.91 -13.93
N VAL A 130 6.72 -4.55 -12.67
CA VAL A 130 5.89 -3.62 -11.92
C VAL A 130 6.71 -2.35 -11.66
N ARG A 131 6.17 -1.21 -12.08
CA ARG A 131 6.73 0.11 -11.86
C ARG A 131 6.00 0.81 -10.73
N CYS A 132 6.76 1.40 -9.81
CA CYS A 132 6.29 2.35 -8.83
C CYS A 132 6.93 3.70 -9.09
N THR A 133 6.12 4.75 -9.09
CA THR A 133 6.57 6.14 -9.16
C THR A 133 5.95 6.89 -8.00
N MET A 134 6.73 7.59 -7.19
CA MET A 134 6.23 8.27 -5.99
C MET A 134 6.91 9.60 -5.73
N ASN A 135 6.16 10.52 -5.11
CA ASN A 135 6.64 11.80 -4.62
C ASN A 135 6.56 11.80 -3.09
N ILE A 136 7.70 11.80 -2.42
CA ILE A 136 7.83 11.61 -0.96
C ILE A 136 8.22 12.92 -0.30
N GLU A 137 7.57 13.23 0.82
CA GLU A 137 7.97 14.29 1.74
C GLU A 137 8.06 13.70 3.16
N ILE A 138 9.19 13.87 3.84
CA ILE A 138 9.29 13.51 5.25
C ILE A 138 8.59 14.54 6.12
N LEU A 139 7.81 14.03 7.07
CA LEU A 139 7.21 14.84 8.09
C LEU A 139 8.29 15.23 9.10
N THR A 140 8.72 16.48 9.02
CA THR A 140 9.76 17.05 9.91
C THR A 140 9.22 17.42 11.28
N SER A 141 7.91 17.30 11.51
CA SER A 141 7.30 17.49 12.82
C SER A 141 6.98 16.14 13.47
N ASN A 142 7.27 16.04 14.76
CA ASN A 142 6.74 14.99 15.66
C ASN A 142 5.20 15.06 15.81
N SER A 143 4.51 15.80 14.94
CA SER A 143 3.07 16.09 15.01
C SER A 143 2.30 15.30 13.95
N ILE A 144 2.69 14.06 13.64
CA ILE A 144 1.64 13.08 13.35
C ILE A 144 0.90 12.95 14.67
N ILE A 145 -0.19 13.70 14.76
CA ILE A 145 -1.10 13.75 15.89
C ILE A 145 -1.40 12.30 16.23
N ASP A 146 -1.20 11.92 17.50
CA ASP A 146 -1.39 10.58 18.03
C ASP A 146 -2.64 9.90 17.45
N ASP A 147 -3.69 10.66 17.15
CA ASP A 147 -4.89 10.26 16.39
C ASP A 147 -4.62 9.36 15.16
N HIS A 148 -3.80 9.81 14.20
CA HIS A 148 -3.54 9.03 12.98
C HIS A 148 -2.71 7.77 13.24
N ARG A 149 -1.78 7.85 14.20
CA ARG A 149 -0.95 6.69 14.60
C ARG A 149 -1.80 5.66 15.33
N LEU A 150 -2.62 6.10 16.29
CA LEU A 150 -3.58 5.28 17.04
C LEU A 150 -4.62 4.65 16.10
N ALA A 151 -5.10 5.38 15.09
CA ALA A 151 -6.06 4.87 14.10
C ALA A 151 -5.42 3.80 13.17
N THR A 152 -4.11 3.86 12.97
CA THR A 152 -3.35 2.95 12.12
C THR A 152 -2.97 1.67 12.85
N ASP A 153 -2.57 1.77 14.13
CA ASP A 153 -2.20 0.64 14.99
C ASP A 153 -3.43 -0.05 15.65
N LEU A 154 -4.63 0.28 15.19
CA LEU A 154 -5.90 -0.23 15.71
C LEU A 154 -5.95 -1.77 15.61
N PHE A 155 -6.44 -2.41 16.68
CA PHE A 155 -6.61 -3.87 16.86
C PHE A 155 -5.34 -4.73 16.98
N HIS A 156 -4.15 -4.19 16.74
CA HIS A 156 -2.91 -4.93 17.04
C HIS A 156 -2.51 -4.85 18.52
N THR A 157 -2.99 -3.83 19.23
CA THR A 157 -2.55 -3.50 20.60
C THR A 157 -3.65 -3.61 21.66
N ARG A 158 -4.94 -3.51 21.26
CA ARG A 158 -6.11 -3.49 22.16
C ARG A 158 -7.36 -4.02 21.45
N SER A 159 -8.32 -4.58 22.21
CA SER A 159 -9.62 -5.03 21.67
C SER A 159 -10.51 -3.86 21.22
N LEU A 160 -11.56 -4.15 20.45
CA LEU A 160 -12.52 -3.14 20.01
C LEU A 160 -13.23 -2.47 21.19
N GLU A 161 -13.62 -3.22 22.23
CA GLU A 161 -14.26 -2.65 23.41
C GLU A 161 -13.33 -1.66 24.13
N GLN A 162 -12.04 -1.98 24.22
CA GLN A 162 -11.03 -1.12 24.84
C GLN A 162 -10.84 0.19 24.07
N TRP A 163 -10.94 0.16 22.74
CA TRP A 163 -10.89 1.38 21.91
C TRP A 163 -12.15 2.23 22.06
N ILE A 164 -13.33 1.61 22.14
CA ILE A 164 -14.59 2.31 22.40
C ILE A 164 -14.55 3.01 23.76
N GLU A 165 -14.05 2.35 24.80
CA GLU A 165 -13.89 2.97 26.12
C GLU A 165 -12.87 4.11 26.12
N PHE A 166 -11.74 3.92 25.43
CA PHE A 166 -10.72 4.96 25.29
C PHE A 166 -11.27 6.23 24.62
N LEU A 167 -12.08 6.08 23.58
CA LEU A 167 -12.68 7.20 22.85
C LEU A 167 -13.75 7.95 23.64
N LYS A 168 -14.45 7.30 24.59
CA LYS A 168 -15.35 8.01 25.52
C LYS A 168 -14.63 9.08 26.34
N GLN A 169 -13.33 8.89 26.58
CA GLN A 169 -12.49 9.81 27.34
C GLN A 169 -11.68 10.77 26.45
N ASN A 170 -11.60 10.52 25.13
CA ASN A 170 -10.74 11.24 24.18
C ASN A 170 -11.50 11.60 22.89
N ASN A 171 -12.49 12.50 23.02
CA ASN A 171 -13.40 12.89 21.94
C ASN A 171 -12.79 13.80 20.85
N HIS A 172 -11.53 14.20 20.98
CA HIS A 172 -10.83 15.09 20.05
C HIS A 172 -10.07 14.34 18.94
N LEU A 173 -10.14 13.01 18.94
CA LEU A 173 -9.44 12.12 18.01
C LEU A 173 -10.39 11.67 16.88
N SER A 174 -10.63 12.56 15.92
CA SER A 174 -11.66 12.39 14.90
C SER A 174 -11.36 11.26 13.92
N GLU A 175 -10.09 11.03 13.58
CA GLU A 175 -9.72 9.96 12.65
C GLU A 175 -9.82 8.57 13.30
N LEU A 176 -9.33 8.43 14.52
CA LEU A 176 -9.48 7.23 15.34
C LEU A 176 -10.95 6.91 15.57
N THR A 177 -11.77 7.92 15.82
CA THR A 177 -13.22 7.76 15.98
C THR A 177 -13.86 7.23 14.71
N ASN A 178 -13.54 7.80 13.55
CA ASN A 178 -14.04 7.32 12.27
C ASN A 178 -13.63 5.87 12.01
N ARG A 179 -12.38 5.51 12.33
CA ARG A 179 -11.85 4.17 12.11
C ARG A 179 -12.47 3.12 13.03
N VAL A 180 -12.66 3.43 14.32
CA VAL A 180 -13.35 2.55 15.27
C VAL A 180 -14.80 2.34 14.84
N ASN A 181 -15.51 3.39 14.42
CA ASN A 181 -16.90 3.29 13.95
C ASN A 181 -17.04 2.41 12.71
N GLN A 182 -16.11 2.50 11.75
CA GLN A 182 -16.09 1.61 10.58
C GLN A 182 -15.96 0.13 10.95
N GLU A 183 -15.12 -0.21 11.95
CA GLU A 183 -14.97 -1.60 12.37
C GLU A 183 -16.21 -2.09 13.16
N ILE A 184 -16.84 -1.24 13.97
CA ILE A 184 -18.13 -1.53 14.61
C ILE A 184 -19.16 -1.91 13.54
N GLU A 185 -19.34 -1.06 12.52
CA GLU A 185 -20.30 -1.31 11.44
C GLU A 185 -20.01 -2.62 10.69
N LYS A 186 -18.74 -2.95 10.47
CA LYS A 186 -18.32 -4.18 9.81
C LYS A 186 -18.66 -5.42 10.64
N GLN A 187 -18.45 -5.39 11.95
CA GLN A 187 -18.83 -6.50 12.83
C GLN A 187 -20.35 -6.67 12.90
N PHE A 188 -21.11 -5.58 12.99
CA PHE A 188 -22.58 -5.64 12.98
C PHE A 188 -23.13 -6.21 11.67
N LYS A 189 -22.54 -5.86 10.52
CA LYS A 189 -22.91 -6.43 9.22
C LYS A 189 -22.59 -7.92 9.09
N LEU A 190 -21.55 -8.41 9.76
CA LEU A 190 -21.18 -9.83 9.79
C LEU A 190 -22.11 -10.67 10.67
N THR A 191 -22.70 -10.08 11.72
CA THR A 191 -23.68 -10.76 12.59
C THR A 191 -25.11 -10.79 12.06
N SER A 192 -25.42 -10.02 11.01
CA SER A 192 -26.74 -9.96 10.37
C SER A 192 -26.89 -10.90 9.16
N LEU A 193 -25.95 -11.83 8.97
CA LEU A 193 -25.97 -12.93 8.00
C LEU A 193 -25.99 -14.27 8.75
#